data_AF-A0A7V2AE70-F1
#
_entry.id   AF-A0A7V2AE70-F1
#
_cell.length_a   1.000
_cell.length_b   1.000
_cell.length_c   1.000
_cell.angle_alpha   90.00
_cell.angle_beta   90.00
_cell.angle_gamma   90.00
#
_symmetry.space_group_name_H-M   'P 1'
#
loop_
_entity.id
_entity.type
_entity.pdbx_description
1 polymer ?
#
loop_
_entity_poly.entity_id
_entity_poly.type
_entity_poly.pdbx_seq_one_letter_code
_entity_poly.pdbx_strand_id
1 'polypeptide(L)'
;MQANDESIAEAKRNLADQAWRLNNLYKIQTKDGRIVPFRMNWAQQDLFDDLWYRNLILKARQLGMSTFIGVLQLDTVLFNDNIHCGTIAHDRESVEELFNRNIKATYDRLPEWLRQARPEESSTAKKLSFPNGSSIRVATSLRSGTMQILHVSEFGKVCAKYPDKAKEIVTGSFESVSTDGLIFIESTAEGREGYFYEYSQQAQANQDAGKRLTQLDWRFHFYPWWRHPDYVLPTKGVVI
;
A
#
# COMPACT_ATOMS: atom_id res chain seq x y z
N MET A 1 -9.04 2.78 34.25
CA MET A 1 -9.44 4.08 33.66
C MET A 1 -8.22 4.89 33.29
N GLN A 2 -7.29 5.18 34.21
CA GLN A 2 -6.06 5.96 33.97
C GLN A 2 -5.16 5.49 32.80
N ALA A 3 -4.90 4.20 32.64
CA ALA A 3 -4.02 3.70 31.56
C ALA A 3 -4.57 3.96 30.13
N ASN A 4 -5.90 4.03 29.98
CA ASN A 4 -6.52 4.32 28.69
C ASN A 4 -6.44 5.82 28.37
N ASP A 5 -6.63 6.67 29.38
CA ASP A 5 -6.58 8.13 29.25
C ASP A 5 -5.16 8.63 28.93
N GLU A 6 -4.13 8.01 29.53
CA GLU A 6 -2.73 8.33 29.25
C GLU A 6 -2.32 7.92 27.83
N SER A 7 -2.79 6.75 27.35
CA SER A 7 -2.57 6.33 25.96
C SER A 7 -3.28 7.23 24.94
N ILE A 8 -4.45 7.76 25.28
CA ILE A 8 -5.19 8.71 24.44
C ILE A 8 -4.46 10.05 24.39
N ALA A 9 -3.95 10.51 25.54
CA ALA A 9 -3.18 11.74 25.61
C ALA A 9 -1.87 11.64 24.81
N GLU A 10 -1.16 10.51 24.91
CA GLU A 10 0.00 10.24 24.07
C GLU A 10 -0.34 10.21 22.59
N ALA A 11 -1.41 9.51 22.21
CA ALA A 11 -1.84 9.46 20.82
C ALA A 11 -2.12 10.87 20.27
N LYS A 12 -2.86 11.69 21.02
CA LYS A 12 -3.18 13.08 20.63
C LYS A 12 -1.93 13.93 20.43
N ARG A 13 -0.86 13.74 21.22
CA ARG A 13 0.40 14.46 21.05
C ARG A 13 1.14 14.10 19.76
N ASN A 14 0.99 12.87 19.29
CA ASN A 14 1.72 12.34 18.14
C ASN A 14 0.91 12.29 16.84
N LEU A 15 -0.36 12.75 16.84
CA LEU A 15 -1.21 12.67 15.65
C LEU A 15 -0.68 13.42 14.43
N ALA A 16 0.23 14.39 14.58
CA ALA A 16 0.87 15.06 13.45
C ALA A 16 1.88 14.16 12.71
N ASP A 17 2.48 13.19 13.40
CA ASP A 17 3.52 12.31 12.86
C ASP A 17 2.90 11.08 12.17
N GLN A 18 2.99 11.03 10.83
CA GLN A 18 2.47 9.91 10.05
C GLN A 18 3.16 8.58 10.37
N ALA A 19 4.48 8.57 10.56
CA ALA A 19 5.22 7.36 10.89
C ALA A 19 4.74 6.79 12.23
N TRP A 20 4.51 7.68 13.21
CA TRP A 20 3.93 7.30 14.49
C TRP A 20 2.51 6.76 14.32
N ARG A 21 1.64 7.45 13.56
CA ARG A 21 0.26 7.00 13.33
C ARG A 21 0.20 5.60 12.73
N LEU A 22 0.93 5.38 11.64
CA LEU A 22 1.01 4.09 10.96
C LEU A 22 1.45 3.01 11.96
N ASN A 23 2.52 3.26 12.71
CA ASN A 23 3.04 2.31 13.68
C ASN A 23 2.30 2.30 15.01
N ASN A 24 1.15 2.93 15.23
CA ASN A 24 0.51 2.90 16.56
C ASN A 24 -1.02 2.82 16.56
N LEU A 25 -1.69 3.37 15.54
CA LEU A 25 -3.16 3.48 15.54
C LEU A 25 -3.89 2.28 14.94
N TYR A 26 -3.24 1.53 14.07
CA TYR A 26 -3.90 0.53 13.24
C TYR A 26 -3.70 -0.89 13.79
N LYS A 27 -4.69 -1.76 13.54
CA LYS A 27 -4.62 -3.20 13.84
C LYS A 27 -4.93 -4.00 12.58
N ILE A 28 -4.13 -5.03 12.34
CA ILE A 28 -4.28 -5.93 11.19
C ILE A 28 -4.50 -7.36 11.65
N GLN A 29 -5.03 -8.19 10.75
CA GLN A 29 -5.11 -9.63 10.96
C GLN A 29 -3.89 -10.31 10.34
N THR A 30 -3.19 -11.13 11.12
CA THR A 30 -2.07 -11.95 10.67
C THR A 30 -2.56 -13.19 9.90
N LYS A 31 -1.64 -13.90 9.22
CA LYS A 31 -1.97 -15.08 8.41
C LYS A 31 -2.62 -16.22 9.21
N ASP A 32 -2.30 -16.31 10.49
CA ASP A 32 -2.87 -17.27 11.44
C ASP A 32 -4.10 -16.73 12.19
N GLY A 33 -4.66 -15.62 11.70
CA GLY A 33 -5.96 -15.10 12.14
C GLY A 33 -5.92 -14.19 13.37
N ARG A 34 -4.75 -13.96 13.99
CA ARG A 34 -4.63 -13.10 15.18
C ARG A 34 -4.75 -11.63 14.81
N ILE A 35 -5.41 -10.85 15.66
CA ILE A 35 -5.47 -9.39 15.52
C ILE A 35 -4.32 -8.78 16.31
N VAL A 36 -3.43 -8.09 15.62
CA VAL A 36 -2.23 -7.48 16.21
C VAL A 36 -2.12 -6.00 15.82
N PRO A 37 -1.44 -5.17 16.61
CA PRO A 37 -1.07 -3.82 16.18
C PRO A 37 -0.26 -3.88 14.88
N PHE A 38 -0.61 -3.05 13.91
CA PHE A 38 0.22 -2.87 12.73
C PHE A 38 1.53 -2.19 13.16
N ARG A 39 2.63 -2.78 12.70
CA ARG A 39 3.99 -2.24 12.80
C ARG A 39 4.64 -2.54 11.47
N MET A 40 5.25 -1.52 10.87
CA MET A 40 5.97 -1.72 9.63
C MET A 40 7.07 -2.75 9.84
N ASN A 41 7.13 -3.76 8.97
CA ASN A 41 8.30 -4.63 8.91
C ASN A 41 9.45 -3.93 8.18
N TRP A 42 10.62 -4.57 8.14
CA TRP A 42 11.82 -4.00 7.53
C TRP A 42 11.62 -3.48 6.10
N ALA A 43 10.85 -4.19 5.27
CA ALA A 43 10.64 -3.83 3.86
C ALA A 43 9.63 -2.69 3.72
N GLN A 44 8.60 -2.68 4.56
CA GLN A 44 7.60 -1.61 4.61
C GLN A 44 8.20 -0.31 5.15
N GLN A 45 9.08 -0.41 6.15
CA GLN A 45 9.81 0.72 6.70
C GLN A 45 10.78 1.30 5.66
N ASP A 46 11.56 0.46 4.99
CA ASP A 46 12.47 0.88 3.91
C ASP A 46 11.70 1.60 2.78
N LEU A 47 10.55 1.06 2.36
CA LEU A 47 9.68 1.73 1.38
C LEU A 47 9.16 3.08 1.88
N PHE A 48 8.75 3.16 3.16
CA PHE A 48 8.22 4.39 3.74
C PHE A 48 9.29 5.48 3.85
N ASP A 49 10.51 5.11 4.22
CA ASP A 49 11.62 6.04 4.38
C ASP A 49 12.14 6.57 3.03
N ASP A 50 11.97 5.80 1.94
CA ASP A 50 12.43 6.15 0.59
C ASP A 50 11.29 6.40 -0.41
N LEU A 51 10.12 6.84 0.08
CA LEU A 51 8.96 7.14 -0.76
C LEU A 51 9.28 8.13 -1.89
N TRP A 52 8.75 7.83 -3.07
CA TRP A 52 8.79 8.70 -4.24
C TRP A 52 7.40 8.89 -4.86
N TYR A 53 7.28 9.75 -5.87
CA TYR A 53 6.02 9.97 -6.59
C TYR A 53 5.57 8.75 -7.39
N ARG A 54 6.51 7.96 -7.88
CA ARG A 54 6.26 6.72 -8.65
C ARG A 54 7.14 5.62 -8.04
N ASN A 55 6.54 4.70 -7.31
CA ASN A 55 7.22 3.61 -6.62
C ASN A 55 6.96 2.29 -7.32
N LEU A 56 8.02 1.65 -7.80
CA LEU A 56 7.98 0.34 -8.41
C LEU A 56 8.62 -0.69 -7.47
N ILE A 57 7.81 -1.62 -6.98
CA ILE A 57 8.15 -2.56 -5.93
C ILE A 57 8.22 -3.97 -6.51
N LEU A 58 9.43 -4.44 -6.77
CA LEU A 58 9.71 -5.84 -7.07
C LEU A 58 10.00 -6.60 -5.78
N LYS A 59 9.14 -7.54 -5.41
CA LYS A 59 9.22 -8.19 -4.10
C LYS A 59 9.05 -9.70 -4.13
N ALA A 60 9.55 -10.36 -3.10
CA ALA A 60 9.15 -11.71 -2.73
C ALA A 60 7.70 -11.77 -2.24
N ARG A 61 7.09 -12.96 -2.25
CA ARG A 61 5.75 -13.14 -1.68
C ARG A 61 5.74 -12.88 -0.18
N GLN A 62 4.55 -12.51 0.30
CA GLN A 62 4.21 -12.43 1.71
C GLN A 62 4.94 -11.38 2.58
N LEU A 63 5.42 -10.27 1.98
CA LEU A 63 5.97 -9.13 2.72
C LEU A 63 4.90 -8.15 3.27
N GLY A 64 3.61 -8.38 2.94
CA GLY A 64 2.52 -7.52 3.42
C GLY A 64 2.45 -6.13 2.76
N MET A 65 3.07 -5.91 1.59
CA MET A 65 3.09 -4.59 0.93
C MET A 65 1.70 -4.04 0.65
N SER A 66 0.78 -4.85 0.12
CA SER A 66 -0.58 -4.40 -0.16
C SER A 66 -1.33 -4.01 1.13
N THR A 67 -0.99 -4.63 2.28
CA THR A 67 -1.52 -4.23 3.59
C THR A 67 -0.93 -2.89 4.03
N PHE A 68 0.40 -2.72 3.96
CA PHE A 68 1.04 -1.45 4.28
C PHE A 68 0.48 -0.29 3.44
N ILE A 69 0.42 -0.44 2.11
CA ILE A 69 -0.08 0.60 1.22
C ILE A 69 -1.57 0.89 1.50
N GLY A 70 -2.37 -0.13 1.81
CA GLY A 70 -3.77 0.06 2.22
C GLY A 70 -3.92 0.84 3.53
N VAL A 71 -3.06 0.58 4.52
CA VAL A 71 -3.03 1.33 5.79
C VAL A 71 -2.55 2.77 5.54
N LEU A 72 -1.54 2.98 4.69
CA LEU A 72 -1.08 4.31 4.28
C LEU A 72 -2.18 5.12 3.59
N GLN A 73 -2.92 4.50 2.65
CA GLN A 73 -4.06 5.13 2.01
C GLN A 73 -5.15 5.49 3.02
N LEU A 74 -5.48 4.56 3.94
CA LEU A 74 -6.48 4.79 4.99
C LEU A 74 -6.06 5.93 5.93
N ASP A 75 -4.80 5.96 6.38
CA ASP A 75 -4.24 7.06 7.17
C ASP A 75 -4.36 8.39 6.42
N THR A 76 -3.96 8.41 5.16
CA THR A 76 -3.98 9.64 4.36
C THR A 76 -5.40 10.22 4.24
N VAL A 77 -6.43 9.39 3.98
CA VAL A 77 -7.82 9.88 3.86
C VAL A 77 -8.45 10.30 5.19
N LEU A 78 -8.01 9.72 6.31
CA LEU A 78 -8.49 10.08 7.65
C LEU A 78 -7.87 11.38 8.16
N PHE A 79 -6.64 11.69 7.76
CA PHE A 79 -5.87 12.81 8.31
C PHE A 79 -5.71 14.00 7.36
N ASN A 80 -6.31 13.94 6.15
CA ASN A 80 -6.31 15.03 5.17
C ASN A 80 -7.69 15.20 4.54
N ASP A 81 -8.00 16.43 4.12
CA ASP A 81 -9.29 16.78 3.52
C ASP A 81 -9.25 16.63 1.99
N ASN A 82 -10.37 16.21 1.41
CA ASN A 82 -10.55 16.07 -0.04
C ASN A 82 -9.52 15.17 -0.75
N ILE A 83 -9.04 14.13 -0.06
CA ILE A 83 -8.11 13.15 -0.61
C ILE A 83 -8.85 11.90 -1.08
N HIS A 84 -8.51 11.44 -2.28
CA HIS A 84 -9.05 10.23 -2.88
C HIS A 84 -7.94 9.22 -3.15
N CYS A 85 -8.09 8.04 -2.56
CA CYS A 85 -7.16 6.93 -2.71
C CYS A 85 -7.83 5.76 -3.44
N GLY A 86 -7.04 5.06 -4.25
CA GLY A 86 -7.51 3.96 -5.09
C GLY A 86 -6.56 2.78 -5.10
N THR A 87 -7.07 1.57 -4.98
CA THR A 87 -6.32 0.34 -5.29
C THR A 87 -6.94 -0.38 -6.49
N ILE A 88 -6.12 -0.75 -7.47
CA ILE A 88 -6.47 -1.61 -8.59
C ILE A 88 -6.06 -3.05 -8.26
N ALA A 89 -7.02 -3.96 -8.34
CA ALA A 89 -6.78 -5.40 -8.22
C ALA A 89 -7.07 -6.14 -9.53
N HIS A 90 -6.55 -7.35 -9.67
CA HIS A 90 -6.62 -8.11 -10.92
C HIS A 90 -8.02 -8.66 -11.22
N ASP A 91 -8.81 -9.04 -10.21
CA ASP A 91 -10.18 -9.53 -10.35
C ASP A 91 -11.11 -9.06 -9.21
N ARG A 92 -12.41 -9.40 -9.29
CA ARG A 92 -13.44 -8.94 -8.34
C ARG A 92 -13.26 -9.55 -6.94
N GLU A 93 -12.80 -10.79 -6.85
CA GLU A 93 -12.55 -11.47 -5.59
C GLU A 93 -11.40 -10.76 -4.84
N SER A 94 -10.32 -10.46 -5.54
CA SER A 94 -9.19 -9.70 -5.00
C SER A 94 -9.58 -8.28 -4.59
N VAL A 95 -10.51 -7.64 -5.31
CA VAL A 95 -11.05 -6.33 -4.91
C VAL A 95 -11.71 -6.43 -3.54
N GLU A 96 -12.57 -7.42 -3.33
CA GLU A 96 -13.32 -7.59 -2.08
C GLU A 96 -12.40 -8.02 -0.94
N GLU A 97 -11.46 -8.93 -1.20
CA GLU A 97 -10.46 -9.35 -0.20
C GLU A 97 -9.59 -8.17 0.26
N LEU A 98 -9.01 -7.40 -0.68
CA LEU A 98 -8.15 -6.27 -0.34
C LEU A 98 -8.91 -5.16 0.39
N PHE A 99 -10.13 -4.84 -0.05
CA PHE A 99 -10.95 -3.83 0.61
C PHE A 99 -11.31 -4.26 2.03
N ASN A 100 -11.85 -5.48 2.19
CA ASN A 100 -12.29 -5.96 3.49
C ASN A 100 -11.11 -6.10 4.45
N ARG A 101 -10.01 -6.73 4.02
CA ARG A 101 -8.86 -7.03 4.89
C ARG A 101 -8.06 -5.79 5.25
N ASN A 102 -7.68 -4.97 4.26
CA ASN A 102 -6.70 -3.91 4.46
C ASN A 102 -7.34 -2.56 4.80
N ILE A 103 -8.59 -2.33 4.41
CA ILE A 103 -9.27 -1.05 4.58
C ILE A 103 -10.37 -1.16 5.64
N LYS A 104 -11.46 -1.88 5.34
CA LYS A 104 -12.66 -1.89 6.20
C LYS A 104 -12.35 -2.45 7.58
N ALA A 105 -11.75 -3.63 7.65
CA ALA A 105 -11.42 -4.27 8.93
C ALA A 105 -10.32 -3.51 9.70
N THR A 106 -9.46 -2.75 9.03
CA THR A 106 -8.48 -1.87 9.68
C THR A 106 -9.18 -0.66 10.30
N TYR A 107 -10.07 -0.01 9.54
CA TYR A 107 -10.87 1.13 10.00
C TYR A 107 -11.78 0.77 11.19
N ASP A 108 -12.48 -0.37 11.11
CA ASP A 108 -13.39 -0.83 12.17
C ASP A 108 -12.67 -1.15 13.49
N ARG A 109 -11.35 -1.34 13.44
CA ARG A 109 -10.50 -1.64 14.60
C ARG A 109 -9.76 -0.42 15.14
N LEU A 110 -9.99 0.77 14.59
CA LEU A 110 -9.44 2.00 15.12
C LEU A 110 -9.86 2.21 16.58
N PRO A 111 -9.04 2.93 17.38
CA PRO A 111 -9.47 3.38 18.69
C PRO A 111 -10.81 4.12 18.60
N GLU A 112 -11.71 3.84 19.55
CA GLU A 112 -13.09 4.34 19.50
C GLU A 112 -13.15 5.87 19.35
N TRP A 113 -12.31 6.59 20.10
CA TRP A 113 -12.23 8.04 20.04
C TRP A 113 -11.85 8.56 18.65
N LEU A 114 -11.00 7.83 17.91
CA LEU A 114 -10.57 8.23 16.58
C LEU A 114 -11.66 7.93 15.54
N ARG A 115 -12.31 6.78 15.66
CA ARG A 115 -13.45 6.40 14.82
C ARG A 115 -14.62 7.37 15.00
N GLN A 116 -14.84 7.89 16.21
CA GLN A 116 -15.80 8.96 16.47
C GLN A 116 -15.37 10.32 15.91
N ALA A 117 -14.07 10.63 15.97
CA ALA A 117 -13.52 11.87 15.41
C ALA A 117 -13.43 11.85 13.88
N ARG A 118 -13.43 10.66 13.26
CA ARG A 118 -13.36 10.41 11.82
C ARG A 118 -14.38 9.34 11.42
N PRO A 119 -15.69 9.62 11.56
CA PRO A 119 -16.72 8.64 11.25
C PRO A 119 -16.80 8.39 9.75
N GLU A 120 -17.22 7.20 9.36
CA GLU A 120 -17.57 6.91 7.98
C GLU A 120 -18.87 7.64 7.64
N GLU A 121 -18.89 8.31 6.49
CA GLU A 121 -20.10 8.92 5.94
C GLU A 121 -20.88 7.89 5.13
N SER A 122 -20.18 7.07 4.34
CA SER A 122 -20.76 6.00 3.55
C SER A 122 -19.81 4.83 3.40
N SER A 123 -20.37 3.62 3.40
CA SER A 123 -19.65 2.37 3.22
C SER A 123 -20.37 1.47 2.22
N THR A 124 -19.62 0.94 1.26
CA THR A 124 -20.05 -0.10 0.32
C THR A 124 -19.08 -1.28 0.42
N ALA A 125 -19.33 -2.37 -0.31
CA ALA A 125 -18.40 -3.49 -0.36
C ALA A 125 -16.99 -3.16 -0.91
N LYS A 126 -16.78 -1.96 -1.49
CA LYS A 126 -15.58 -1.60 -2.25
C LYS A 126 -15.09 -0.17 -2.06
N LYS A 127 -15.79 0.64 -1.25
CA LYS A 127 -15.50 2.06 -1.03
C LYS A 127 -15.92 2.49 0.37
N LEU A 128 -15.07 3.29 1.02
CA LEU A 128 -15.38 4.11 2.19
C LEU A 128 -15.27 5.60 1.82
N SER A 129 -16.19 6.42 2.31
CA SER A 129 -16.13 7.89 2.22
C SER A 129 -16.28 8.52 3.60
N PHE A 130 -15.71 9.71 3.78
CA PHE A 130 -15.62 10.42 5.06
C PHE A 130 -16.16 11.85 4.93
N PRO A 131 -16.68 12.45 6.02
CA PRO A 131 -17.25 13.80 6.00
C PRO A 131 -16.29 14.92 5.60
N ASN A 132 -14.97 14.68 5.64
CA ASN A 132 -13.95 15.63 5.18
C ASN A 132 -13.76 15.64 3.66
N GLY A 133 -14.69 15.03 2.91
CA GLY A 133 -14.62 14.91 1.46
C GLY A 133 -13.66 13.82 0.98
N SER A 134 -12.94 13.14 1.87
CA SER A 134 -11.99 12.10 1.48
C SER A 134 -12.66 10.75 1.22
N SER A 135 -12.07 9.93 0.35
CA SER A 135 -12.58 8.58 0.07
C SER A 135 -11.48 7.60 -0.33
N ILE A 136 -11.70 6.32 -0.04
CA ILE A 136 -10.82 5.22 -0.42
C ILE A 136 -11.63 4.11 -1.07
N ARG A 137 -11.15 3.57 -2.20
CA ARG A 137 -11.83 2.48 -2.91
C ARG A 137 -10.89 1.46 -3.52
N VAL A 138 -11.38 0.25 -3.72
CA VAL A 138 -10.72 -0.82 -4.46
C VAL A 138 -11.56 -1.18 -5.68
N ALA A 139 -10.96 -1.30 -6.85
CA ALA A 139 -11.66 -1.63 -8.08
C ALA A 139 -10.78 -2.44 -9.03
N THR A 140 -11.38 -2.99 -10.09
CA THR A 140 -10.62 -3.64 -11.16
C THR A 140 -10.06 -2.65 -12.19
N SER A 141 -10.56 -1.40 -12.18
CA SER A 141 -10.10 -0.30 -13.03
C SER A 141 -10.45 1.03 -12.36
N LEU A 142 -9.56 2.03 -12.48
CA LEU A 142 -9.72 3.36 -11.90
C LEU A 142 -9.29 4.42 -12.92
N ARG A 143 -10.12 4.65 -13.93
CA ARG A 143 -9.86 5.66 -14.98
C ARG A 143 -10.49 7.04 -14.69
N SER A 144 -11.43 7.13 -13.76
CA SER A 144 -12.21 8.35 -13.51
C SER A 144 -11.93 8.94 -12.13
N GLY A 145 -11.89 10.27 -12.08
CA GLY A 145 -11.54 11.05 -10.89
C GLY A 145 -10.02 11.19 -10.73
N THR A 146 -9.61 12.19 -9.95
CA THR A 146 -8.20 12.41 -9.61
C THR A 146 -7.88 11.66 -8.33
N MET A 147 -6.93 10.73 -8.40
CA MET A 147 -6.42 10.02 -7.22
C MET A 147 -5.13 10.69 -6.76
N GLN A 148 -5.00 10.93 -5.46
CA GLN A 148 -3.75 11.39 -4.87
C GLN A 148 -2.84 10.22 -4.52
N ILE A 149 -3.41 9.04 -4.24
CA ILE A 149 -2.64 7.80 -4.08
C ILE A 149 -3.30 6.67 -4.87
N LEU A 150 -2.61 6.19 -5.89
CA LEU A 150 -2.98 5.02 -6.66
C LEU A 150 -2.06 3.84 -6.31
N HIS A 151 -2.64 2.68 -6.08
CA HIS A 151 -1.91 1.44 -5.86
C HIS A 151 -2.39 0.39 -6.87
N VAL A 152 -1.46 -0.26 -7.57
CA VAL A 152 -1.75 -1.39 -8.46
C VAL A 152 -1.12 -2.63 -7.86
N SER A 153 -1.98 -3.52 -7.37
CA SER A 153 -1.57 -4.76 -6.70
C SER A 153 -1.38 -5.88 -7.71
N GLU A 154 -0.29 -6.63 -7.54
CA GLU A 154 0.12 -7.75 -8.39
C GLU A 154 0.22 -7.39 -9.88
N PHE A 155 0.86 -6.26 -10.19
CA PHE A 155 0.93 -5.73 -11.56
C PHE A 155 1.69 -6.66 -12.53
N GLY A 156 2.67 -7.42 -12.07
CA GLY A 156 3.36 -8.45 -12.85
C GLY A 156 2.40 -9.54 -13.35
N LYS A 157 1.54 -10.05 -12.45
CA LYS A 157 0.45 -10.98 -12.81
C LYS A 157 -0.52 -10.36 -13.81
N VAL A 158 -0.86 -9.08 -13.65
CA VAL A 158 -1.71 -8.35 -14.59
C VAL A 158 -1.04 -8.25 -15.97
N CYS A 159 0.24 -7.92 -16.04
CA CYS A 159 0.99 -7.85 -17.30
C CYS A 159 1.03 -9.21 -18.01
N ALA A 160 1.33 -10.29 -17.28
CA ALA A 160 1.48 -11.63 -17.85
C ALA A 160 0.14 -12.23 -18.32
N LYS A 161 -0.95 -12.01 -17.58
CA LYS A 161 -2.25 -12.68 -17.84
C LYS A 161 -3.26 -11.80 -18.56
N TYR A 162 -3.17 -10.48 -18.41
CA TYR A 162 -4.15 -9.52 -18.90
C TYR A 162 -3.44 -8.29 -19.53
N PRO A 163 -2.64 -8.47 -20.60
CA PRO A 163 -1.83 -7.40 -21.18
C PRO A 163 -2.65 -6.18 -21.62
N ASP A 164 -3.87 -6.37 -22.13
CA ASP A 164 -4.77 -5.26 -22.48
C ASP A 164 -5.20 -4.45 -21.27
N LYS A 165 -5.43 -5.12 -20.13
CA LYS A 165 -5.72 -4.46 -18.85
C LYS A 165 -4.50 -3.72 -18.32
N ALA A 166 -3.30 -4.29 -18.47
CA ALA A 166 -2.06 -3.61 -18.11
C ALA A 166 -1.88 -2.33 -18.92
N LYS A 167 -2.11 -2.39 -20.23
CA LYS A 167 -2.09 -1.22 -21.13
C LYS A 167 -3.11 -0.18 -20.70
N GLU A 168 -4.34 -0.58 -20.39
CA GLU A 168 -5.38 0.31 -19.87
C GLU A 168 -4.95 1.04 -18.58
N ILE A 169 -4.33 0.32 -17.64
CA ILE A 169 -3.88 0.91 -16.37
C ILE A 169 -2.83 1.98 -16.66
N VAL A 170 -1.85 1.66 -17.51
CA VAL A 170 -0.77 2.58 -17.89
C VAL A 170 -1.30 3.80 -18.61
N THR A 171 -2.10 3.63 -19.67
CA THR A 171 -2.54 4.76 -20.51
C THR A 171 -3.75 5.51 -19.96
N GLY A 172 -4.30 5.09 -18.82
CA GLY A 172 -5.52 5.66 -18.26
C GLY A 172 -5.44 5.92 -16.77
N SER A 173 -5.22 4.88 -15.97
CA SER A 173 -5.20 5.03 -14.51
C SER A 173 -4.00 5.84 -14.03
N PHE A 174 -2.81 5.64 -14.59
CA PHE A 174 -1.63 6.43 -14.22
C PHE A 174 -1.77 7.90 -14.61
N GLU A 175 -2.34 8.17 -15.78
CA GLU A 175 -2.58 9.53 -16.28
C GLU A 175 -3.62 10.29 -15.45
N SER A 176 -4.42 9.60 -14.64
CA SER A 176 -5.39 10.24 -13.71
C SER A 176 -4.75 10.77 -12.42
N VAL A 177 -3.48 10.43 -12.17
CA VAL A 177 -2.72 10.84 -10.98
C VAL A 177 -1.82 12.01 -11.37
N SER A 178 -1.93 13.13 -10.65
CA SER A 178 -1.06 14.28 -10.88
C SER A 178 0.42 13.93 -10.66
N THR A 179 1.33 14.79 -11.11
CA THR A 179 2.77 14.64 -10.87
C THR A 179 3.12 14.62 -9.38
N ASP A 180 2.32 15.30 -8.54
CA ASP A 180 2.50 15.34 -7.09
C ASP A 180 1.82 14.18 -6.34
N GLY A 181 0.95 13.42 -7.01
CA GLY A 181 0.33 12.22 -6.45
C GLY A 181 1.30 11.05 -6.39
N LEU A 182 0.97 10.04 -5.58
CA LEU A 182 1.75 8.82 -5.43
C LEU A 182 1.15 7.69 -6.28
N ILE A 183 2.01 6.98 -7.01
CA ILE A 183 1.66 5.69 -7.62
C ILE A 183 2.54 4.61 -7.03
N PHE A 184 1.92 3.54 -6.56
CA PHE A 184 2.59 2.31 -6.15
C PHE A 184 2.22 1.21 -7.13
N ILE A 185 3.22 0.57 -7.73
CA ILE A 185 3.04 -0.70 -8.41
C ILE A 185 3.86 -1.75 -7.68
N GLU A 186 3.20 -2.83 -7.26
CA GLU A 186 3.86 -3.92 -6.53
C GLU A 186 3.53 -5.26 -7.17
N SER A 187 4.53 -6.14 -7.27
CA SER A 187 4.31 -7.54 -7.67
C SER A 187 5.53 -8.41 -7.41
N THR A 188 5.33 -9.73 -7.51
CA THR A 188 6.43 -10.66 -7.79
C THR A 188 6.80 -10.62 -9.27
N ALA A 189 8.04 -10.97 -9.61
CA ALA A 189 8.40 -11.19 -11.01
C ALA A 189 7.55 -12.33 -11.62
N GLU A 190 6.94 -12.06 -12.77
CA GLU A 190 6.18 -13.04 -13.55
C GLU A 190 6.50 -12.84 -15.04
N GLY A 191 7.56 -13.51 -15.50
CA GLY A 191 8.05 -13.39 -16.88
C GLY A 191 9.10 -12.30 -17.09
N ARG A 192 9.47 -12.10 -18.36
CA ARG A 192 10.51 -11.15 -18.82
C ARG A 192 10.00 -10.20 -19.91
N GLU A 193 8.70 -9.94 -19.89
CA GLU A 193 8.02 -9.11 -20.87
C GLU A 193 6.90 -8.29 -20.21
N GLY A 194 6.43 -7.27 -20.92
CA GLY A 194 5.37 -6.38 -20.47
C GLY A 194 5.83 -5.29 -19.51
N TYR A 195 4.91 -4.38 -19.20
CA TYR A 195 5.20 -3.12 -18.50
C TYR A 195 5.95 -3.31 -17.17
N PHE A 196 5.58 -4.29 -16.35
CA PHE A 196 6.25 -4.48 -15.06
C PHE A 196 7.73 -4.86 -15.22
N TYR A 197 8.07 -5.72 -16.18
CA TYR A 197 9.47 -6.06 -16.48
C TYR A 197 10.21 -4.86 -17.06
N GLU A 198 9.64 -4.18 -18.04
CA GLU A 198 10.25 -3.01 -18.71
C GLU A 198 10.52 -1.88 -17.71
N TYR A 199 9.55 -1.55 -16.87
CA TYR A 199 9.72 -0.54 -15.83
C TYR A 199 10.75 -0.97 -14.79
N SER A 200 10.82 -2.25 -14.44
CA SER A 200 11.81 -2.74 -13.47
C SER A 200 13.23 -2.60 -14.02
N GLN A 201 13.45 -3.02 -15.26
CA GLN A 201 14.75 -2.87 -15.93
C GLN A 201 15.17 -1.40 -16.04
N GLN A 202 14.25 -0.52 -16.44
CA GLN A 202 14.54 0.90 -16.60
C GLN A 202 14.82 1.58 -15.25
N ALA A 203 14.01 1.29 -14.23
CA ALA A 203 14.15 1.88 -12.91
C ALA A 203 15.43 1.38 -12.21
N GLN A 204 15.76 0.11 -12.35
CA GLN A 204 17.03 -0.46 -11.87
C GLN A 204 18.22 0.18 -12.57
N ALA A 205 18.20 0.29 -13.91
CA ALA A 205 19.28 0.95 -14.66
C ALA A 205 19.47 2.42 -14.26
N ASN A 206 18.37 3.15 -14.00
CA ASN A 206 18.44 4.52 -13.49
C ASN A 206 19.10 4.59 -12.11
N GLN A 207 18.76 3.65 -11.21
CA GLN A 207 19.34 3.54 -9.88
C GLN A 207 20.83 3.22 -9.94
N ASP A 208 21.23 2.21 -10.73
CA ASP A 208 22.62 1.79 -10.91
C ASP A 208 23.49 2.90 -11.52
N ALA A 209 22.91 3.72 -12.40
CA ALA A 209 23.58 4.88 -12.99
C ALA A 209 23.63 6.11 -12.07
N GLY A 210 23.00 6.06 -10.88
CA GLY A 210 22.89 7.22 -9.99
C GLY A 210 22.11 8.39 -10.62
N LYS A 211 21.18 8.10 -11.54
CA LYS A 211 20.40 9.12 -12.25
C LYS A 211 19.55 9.91 -11.24
N ARG A 212 19.58 11.24 -11.33
CA ARG A 212 18.60 12.09 -10.63
C ARG A 212 17.21 11.87 -11.23
N LEU A 213 16.31 11.31 -10.44
CA LEU A 213 14.93 11.01 -10.86
C LEU A 213 14.08 12.30 -10.93
N THR A 214 13.20 12.36 -11.92
CA THR A 214 12.06 13.29 -11.95
C THR A 214 10.85 12.69 -11.22
N GLN A 215 9.80 13.50 -11.01
CA GLN A 215 8.55 13.00 -10.40
C GLN A 215 7.86 11.91 -11.23
N LEU A 216 8.16 11.80 -12.53
CA LEU A 216 7.59 10.79 -13.43
C LEU A 216 8.47 9.55 -13.58
N ASP A 217 9.73 9.60 -13.16
CA ASP A 217 10.59 8.42 -13.15
C ASP A 217 10.22 7.48 -12.00
N TRP A 218 10.18 6.18 -12.28
CA TRP A 218 10.00 5.15 -11.25
C TRP A 218 11.23 5.05 -10.35
N ARG A 219 11.01 5.16 -9.04
CA ARG A 219 11.97 4.73 -8.03
C ARG A 219 11.84 3.22 -7.84
N PHE A 220 12.97 2.53 -7.95
CA PHE A 220 13.04 1.08 -7.86
C PHE A 220 13.24 0.61 -6.42
N HIS A 221 12.33 -0.25 -5.97
CA HIS A 221 12.36 -0.89 -4.66
C HIS A 221 12.43 -2.40 -4.84
N PHE A 222 13.55 -3.02 -4.42
CA PHE A 222 13.75 -4.46 -4.54
C PHE A 222 13.81 -5.14 -3.17
N TYR A 223 12.83 -6.01 -2.91
CA TYR A 223 12.68 -6.74 -1.65
C TYR A 223 12.78 -8.25 -1.86
N PRO A 224 14.01 -8.79 -1.93
CA PRO A 224 14.22 -10.20 -2.18
C PRO A 224 13.92 -11.08 -0.96
N TRP A 225 13.70 -12.36 -1.21
CA TRP A 225 13.34 -13.33 -0.17
C TRP A 225 14.48 -13.55 0.85
N TRP A 226 15.74 -13.54 0.43
CA TRP A 226 16.90 -13.78 1.31
C TRP A 226 17.17 -12.66 2.32
N ARG A 227 16.54 -11.49 2.16
CA ARG A 227 16.57 -10.42 3.18
C ARG A 227 15.51 -10.60 4.26
N HIS A 228 14.55 -11.50 4.08
CA HIS A 228 13.48 -11.71 5.06
C HIS A 228 13.98 -12.54 6.25
N PRO A 229 13.92 -12.03 7.50
CA PRO A 229 14.47 -12.73 8.67
C PRO A 229 13.87 -14.13 8.90
N ASP A 230 12.59 -14.32 8.58
CA ASP A 230 11.91 -15.60 8.77
C ASP A 230 12.16 -16.61 7.64
N TYR A 231 12.85 -16.22 6.56
CA TYR A 231 13.14 -17.13 5.43
C TYR A 231 14.48 -17.83 5.62
N VAL A 232 14.65 -18.43 6.79
CA VAL A 232 15.81 -19.23 7.18
C VAL A 232 15.36 -20.61 7.61
N LEU A 233 16.08 -21.65 7.17
CA LEU A 233 15.89 -23.01 7.66
C LEU A 233 16.75 -23.25 8.90
N PRO A 234 16.32 -24.10 9.86
CA PRO A 234 17.19 -24.56 10.93
C PRO A 234 18.45 -25.23 10.34
N THR A 235 19.64 -24.76 10.73
CA THR A 235 20.93 -25.27 10.24
C THR A 235 21.34 -26.59 10.89
N LYS A 236 20.58 -27.08 11.88
CA LYS A 236 20.92 -28.26 12.66
C LYS A 236 20.74 -29.53 11.82
N GLY A 237 21.86 -30.12 11.40
CA GLY A 237 21.90 -31.36 10.60
C GLY A 237 22.05 -31.16 9.10
N VAL A 238 22.26 -29.93 8.63
CA VAL A 238 22.60 -29.66 7.23
C VAL A 238 24.12 -29.82 7.07
N VAL A 239 24.56 -30.94 6.50
CA VAL A 239 25.93 -31.10 6.01
C VAL A 239 26.02 -30.37 4.67
N ILE A 240 26.91 -29.38 4.57
CA ILE A 240 27.19 -28.61 3.35
C ILE A 240 28.31 -29.31 2.57
#